data_AF-A0A1F5IK49-F1
#
_entry.id   AF-A0A1F5IK49-F1
#
_cell.length_a   1.000
_cell.length_b   1.000
_cell.length_c   1.000
_cell.angle_alpha   90.00
_cell.angle_beta   90.00
_cell.angle_gamma   90.00
#
_symmetry.space_group_name_H-M   'P 1'
#
loop_
_entity.id
_entity.type
_entity.pdbx_description
1 polymer ?
#
loop_
_entity_poly.entity_id
_entity_poly.type
_entity_poly.pdbx_seq_one_letter_code
_entity_poly.pdbx_strand_id
1 'polypeptide(L)' 'MEKKQPIKSSVLKCGKKTYFFDIYLASNDKKYIKINESSFVGENGERKRNTFLLFQEDLVNFQTRLSEIAGEMS' A
#
# COMPACT_ATOMS: atom_id res chain seq x y z
N MET A 1 22.60 -0.56 -0.41
CA MET A 1 21.51 -0.84 -1.36
C MET A 1 20.82 0.47 -1.67
N GLU A 2 20.91 0.91 -2.92
CA GLU A 2 20.22 2.12 -3.38
C GLU A 2 18.71 1.92 -3.25
N LYS A 3 18.01 2.85 -2.58
CA LYS A 3 16.55 2.76 -2.47
C LYS A 3 15.98 3.04 -3.86
N LYS A 4 15.48 2.00 -4.55
CA LYS A 4 14.68 2.20 -5.77
C LYS A 4 13.58 3.21 -5.47
N GLN A 5 13.48 4.25 -6.28
CA GLN A 5 12.39 5.23 -6.21
C GLN A 5 11.12 4.62 -6.81
N PRO A 6 9.93 4.93 -6.29
CA PRO A 6 8.68 4.50 -6.89
C PRO A 6 8.49 5.18 -8.25
N ILE A 7 7.94 4.44 -9.21
CA ILE A 7 7.54 4.96 -10.52
C ILE A 7 6.35 5.93 -10.36
N LYS A 8 5.47 5.64 -9.41
CA LYS A 8 4.29 6.43 -9.08
C LYS A 8 3.93 6.23 -7.62
N SER A 9 3.44 7.28 -6.99
CA SER A 9 2.97 7.25 -5.60
C SER A 9 1.59 7.90 -5.49
N SER A 10 0.80 7.40 -4.54
CA SER A 10 -0.45 8.00 -4.08
C SER A 10 -0.55 7.90 -2.56
N VAL A 11 -1.17 8.89 -1.92
CA VAL A 11 -1.26 8.97 -0.46
C VAL A 11 -2.71 9.19 -0.05
N LEU A 12 -3.16 8.41 0.93
CA LEU A 12 -4.48 8.53 1.56
C LEU A 12 -4.32 8.76 3.06
N LYS A 13 -4.88 9.85 3.59
CA LYS A 13 -4.92 10.13 5.03
C LYS A 13 -6.29 9.76 5.59
N CYS A 14 -6.30 8.92 6.62
CA CYS A 14 -7.50 8.44 7.31
C CYS A 14 -7.32 8.61 8.83
N GLY A 15 -7.63 9.80 9.34
CA GLY A 15 -7.47 10.12 10.76
C GLY A 15 -6.04 9.89 11.25
N LYS A 16 -5.84 8.96 12.20
CA LYS A 16 -4.53 8.61 12.77
C LYS A 16 -3.68 7.70 11.86
N LYS A 17 -4.20 7.30 10.70
CA LYS A 17 -3.51 6.43 9.73
C LYS A 17 -3.22 7.17 8.44
N THR A 18 -2.06 6.89 7.84
CA THR A 18 -1.72 7.32 6.47
C THR A 18 -1.32 6.10 5.67
N TYR A 19 -1.94 5.91 4.52
CA TYR A 19 -1.62 4.86 3.56
C TYR A 19 -0.81 5.45 2.40
N PHE A 20 0.28 4.77 2.06
CA PHE A 20 1.14 5.10 0.93
C PHE A 20 1.06 3.97 -0.08
N PHE A 21 0.67 4.28 -1.30
CA PHE A 21 0.52 3.34 -2.41
C PHE A 21 1.60 3.65 -3.45
N ASP A 22 2.62 2.81 -3.51
CA ASP A 22 3.80 3.03 -4.34
C ASP A 22 3.94 1.93 -5.39
N ILE A 23 4.08 2.30 -6.66
CA ILE A 23 4.33 1.36 -7.77
C ILE A 23 5.83 1.29 -8.01
N TYR A 24 6.39 0.08 -8.04
CA TYR A 24 7.79 -0.19 -8.29
C TYR A 24 7.99 -1.13 -9.49
N LEU A 25 9.17 -1.07 -10.10
CA LEU A 25 9.62 -2.01 -11.12
C LEU A 25 10.61 -3.00 -10.49
N ALA A 26 10.27 -4.30 -10.52
CA ALA A 26 11.16 -5.37 -10.11
C ALA A 26 12.33 -5.53 -11.09
N SER A 27 13.29 -6.41 -10.79
CA SER A 27 14.44 -6.67 -11.67
C SER A 27 14.07 -7.42 -12.96
N ASN A 28 12.90 -8.07 -12.99
CA ASN A 28 12.37 -8.80 -14.14
C ASN A 28 11.36 -7.96 -14.96
N ASP A 29 11.45 -6.63 -14.85
CA ASP A 29 10.56 -5.66 -15.51
C ASP A 29 9.06 -5.78 -15.19
N LYS A 30 8.69 -6.60 -14.20
CA LYS A 30 7.32 -6.66 -13.69
C LYS A 30 7.06 -5.54 -12.68
N LYS A 31 5.85 -4.98 -12.72
CA LYS A 31 5.39 -4.00 -11.74
C LYS A 31 4.82 -4.69 -10.51
N TYR A 32 4.98 -4.05 -9.36
CA TYR A 32 4.30 -4.42 -8.12
C TYR A 32 3.90 -3.16 -7.36
N ILE A 33 2.88 -3.27 -6.52
CA ILE A 33 2.48 -2.21 -5.60
C ILE A 33 2.95 -2.54 -4.20
N LYS A 34 3.52 -1.54 -3.53
CA LYS A 34 3.84 -1.55 -2.11
C LYS A 34 2.89 -0.62 -1.39
N ILE A 35 2.12 -1.18 -0.48
CA ILE A 35 1.19 -0.44 0.37
C ILE A 35 1.82 -0.36 1.75
N ASN A 36 2.04 0.87 2.24
CA ASN A 36 2.48 1.09 3.61
C ASN A 36 1.36 1.77 4.39
N GLU A 37 0.91 1.17 5.47
CA GLU A 37 0.15 1.87 6.49
C GLU A 37 1.14 2.43 7.51
N SER A 38 1.07 3.73 7.80
CA SER A 38 1.71 4.35 8.95
C SER A 38 0.63 4.82 9.91
N SER A 39 0.72 4.39 11.17
CA SER A 39 -0.22 4.77 12.23
C SER A 39 0.53 5.26 13.46
N PHE A 40 -0.01 6.25 14.16
CA PHE A 40 0.54 6.67 15.45
C PHE A 40 0.23 5.63 16.53
N VAL A 41 1.24 5.28 17.34
CA VAL A 41 1.09 4.42 18.51
C VAL A 41 1.44 5.25 19.73
N GLY A 42 0.46 5.50 20.60
CA GLY A 42 0.65 6.27 21.83
C GLY A 42 0.78 7.78 21.62
N GLU A 43 1.18 8.46 22.70
CA GLU A 43 1.23 9.93 22.79
C GLU A 43 2.60 10.52 22.43
N ASN A 44 3.66 9.70 22.41
CA ASN A 44 5.05 10.14 22.20
C ASN A 44 5.45 10.27 20.73
N GLY A 45 4.50 10.31 19.80
CA GLY A 45 4.77 10.44 18.37
C GLY A 45 5.36 9.19 17.70
N GLU A 46 5.43 8.06 18.41
CA GLU A 46 5.85 6.79 17.82
C GLU A 46 4.90 6.36 16.69
N ARG A 47 5.45 5.74 15.66
CA ARG A 47 4.68 5.27 14.51
C ARG A 47 4.92 3.80 14.26
N LYS A 48 3.83 3.05 14.13
CA LYS A 48 3.85 1.69 13.57
C LYS A 48 3.73 1.77 12.06
N ARG A 49 4.50 0.94 11.37
CA ARG A 49 4.42 0.79 9.92
C ARG A 49 4.10 -0.66 9.58
N ASN A 50 2.98 -0.87 8.91
CA ASN A 50 2.65 -2.16 8.29
C ASN A 50 2.91 -2.05 6.79
N THR A 51 3.55 -3.07 6.22
CA THR A 51 3.90 -3.09 4.79
C THR A 51 3.29 -4.33 4.15
N PHE A 52 2.68 -4.13 2.99
CA PHE A 52 2.12 -5.18 2.17
C PHE A 52 2.54 -4.99 0.72
N LEU A 53 2.80 -6.09 0.01
CA LEU A 53 3.25 -6.10 -1.38
C LEU A 53 2.27 -6.93 -2.20
N LEU A 54 1.85 -6.42 -3.35
CA LEU A 54 1.08 -7.17 -4.34
C LEU A 54 1.78 -7.10 -5.69
N PHE A 55 1.98 -8.27 -6.30
CA PHE A 55 2.43 -8.36 -7.68
C PHE A 55 1.26 -8.17 -8.64
N GLN A 56 1.57 -7.86 -9.89
CA GLN A 56 0.57 -7.54 -10.90
C GLN A 56 -0.44 -8.68 -11.11
N GLU A 57 0.02 -9.94 -11.07
CA GLU A 57 -0.81 -11.14 -11.17
C GLU A 57 -1.88 -11.25 -10.07
N ASP A 58 -1.53 -10.88 -8.83
CA ASP A 58 -2.45 -10.97 -7.69
C ASP A 58 -3.35 -9.75 -7.55
N LEU A 59 -2.91 -8.60 -8.09
CA LEU A 59 -3.60 -7.32 -7.93
C LEU A 59 -5.02 -7.34 -8.51
N VAL A 60 -5.22 -8.02 -9.64
CA VAL A 60 -6.54 -8.14 -10.28
C VAL A 60 -7.52 -8.86 -9.36
N ASN A 61 -7.14 -10.03 -8.85
CA ASN A 61 -7.98 -10.80 -7.94
C ASN A 61 -8.22 -10.05 -6.62
N PHE A 62 -7.19 -9.39 -6.10
CA PHE A 62 -7.29 -8.58 -4.89
C PHE A 62 -8.28 -7.42 -5.07
N GLN A 63 -8.20 -6.68 -6.19
CA GLN A 63 -9.11 -5.58 -6.50
C GLN A 63 -10.56 -6.06 -6.60
N THR A 64 -10.80 -7.17 -7.29
CA THR A 64 -12.15 -7.76 -7.41
C THR A 64 -12.72 -8.07 -6.03
N ARG A 65 -11.97 -8.80 -5.19
CA ARG A 65 -12.44 -9.16 -3.84
C ARG A 65 -12.62 -7.94 -2.93
N LEU A 66 -11.73 -6.97 -3.01
CA LEU A 66 -11.87 -5.73 -2.23
C LEU A 66 -13.13 -4.95 -2.64
N SER A 67 -13.43 -4.88 -3.93
CA SER A 67 -14.60 -4.18 -4.45
C SER A 67 -15.91 -4.87 -4.06
N GLU A 68 -15.94 -6.20 -4.15
CA GLU A 68 -17.09 -7.02 -3.70
C GLU A 68 -17.40 -6.76 -2.22
N ILE A 69 -16.41 -6.91 -1.34
CA ILE A 69 -16.61 -6.71 0.11
C ILE A 69 -16.95 -5.25 0.46
N ALA A 70 -16.36 -4.27 -0.24
CA ALA A 70 -16.69 -2.88 -0.03
C ALA A 70 -18.16 -2.55 -0.38
N GLY A 71 -18.73 -3.21 -1.39
CA GLY A 71 -20.14 -3.07 -1.75
C GLY A 71 -21.12 -3.62 -0.70
N GLU A 72 -20.70 -4.60 0.11
CA GLU A 72 -21.50 -5.10 1.25
C GLU A 72 -21.51 -4.14 2.44
N MET A 73 -20.62 -3.14 2.45
CA MET A 73 -20.50 -2.16 3.54
C MET A 73 -21.22 -0.83 3.25
N SER A 74 -21.78 -0.66 2.05
CA SER A 74 -22.52 0.54 1.61
C SER A 74 -24.02 0.37 1.73
#